data_AF-A0A2U1PV12-F1
#
_entry.id   AF-A0A2U1PV12-F1
#
_cell.length_a   1.000
_cell.length_b   1.000
_cell.length_c   1.000
_cell.angle_alpha   90.00
_cell.angle_beta   90.00
_cell.angle_gamma   90.00
#
_symmetry.space_group_name_H-M   'P 1'
#
loop_
_entity.id
_entity.type
_entity.pdbx_description
1 polymer ?
#
loop_
_entity_poly.entity_id
_entity_poly.type
_entity_poly.pdbx_seq_one_letter_code
_entity_poly.pdbx_strand_id
1 'polypeptide(L)'
;MASSYFLHRLLLILTLISAATAAHPSHRRPHRVSAHNYKDALTKSLIFFEGQRSGKLPANNRMTWRKDSGLSDGAAMKVNLSIVIVSLKEHKDGGLLFKMDDSNMQYVTSASFLLVTYAKYLTQAKKVVNCGGSIVTPKRLRSIAKKQVDYLLGTNPLKMSYMVGYGPRYPERIHHRGSSLPSISAHPAKIQCGSGFSIMHSDIPNPNTLIGAVVGGPDEKDHFPDIRSDYFQSEPATYINAPLVGALTYLAHSYGQL
;
A
#
# COMPACT_ATOMS: atom_id res chain seq x y z
N MET A 1 -51.97 -55.78 23.23
CA MET A 1 -51.80 -54.82 22.12
C MET A 1 -50.47 -54.08 22.31
N ALA A 2 -49.35 -54.65 21.83
CA ALA A 2 -48.03 -54.00 21.87
C ALA A 2 -47.02 -54.74 20.95
N SER A 3 -47.40 -55.07 19.71
CA SER A 3 -46.53 -55.79 18.78
C SER A 3 -46.82 -55.38 17.33
N SER A 4 -46.57 -54.11 16.99
CA SER A 4 -46.66 -53.67 15.59
C SER A 4 -45.81 -52.43 15.26
N TYR A 5 -45.42 -51.63 16.26
CA TYR A 5 -44.68 -50.38 16.01
C TYR A 5 -43.15 -50.52 15.90
N PHE A 6 -42.59 -51.73 16.06
CA PHE A 6 -41.12 -51.94 16.03
C PHE A 6 -40.59 -52.51 14.69
N LEU A 7 -41.45 -53.05 13.82
CA LEU A 7 -41.02 -53.64 12.53
C LEU A 7 -41.10 -52.68 11.33
N HIS A 8 -41.67 -51.48 11.48
CA HIS A 8 -41.74 -50.48 10.40
C HIS A 8 -40.62 -49.43 10.43
N ARG A 9 -39.73 -49.44 11.43
CA ARG A 9 -38.56 -48.53 11.47
C ARG A 9 -37.23 -49.17 11.07
N LEU A 10 -37.18 -50.47 10.84
CA LEU A 10 -35.94 -51.17 10.46
C LEU A 10 -35.76 -51.35 8.94
N LEU A 11 -36.80 -51.15 8.13
CA LEU A 11 -36.76 -51.31 6.66
C LEU A 11 -36.46 -50.03 5.87
N LEU A 12 -36.32 -48.88 6.53
CA LEU A 12 -35.94 -47.60 5.89
C LEU A 12 -34.44 -47.26 6.05
N ILE A 13 -33.66 -48.10 6.76
CA ILE A 13 -32.22 -47.86 7.00
C ILE A 13 -31.33 -48.64 6.02
N LEU A 14 -31.87 -49.62 5.28
CA LEU A 14 -31.08 -50.47 4.37
C LEU A 14 -31.17 -50.11 2.88
N THR A 15 -31.98 -49.13 2.48
CA THR A 15 -32.09 -48.68 1.07
C THR A 15 -31.35 -47.38 0.76
N LEU A 16 -30.60 -46.80 1.72
CA LEU A 16 -29.78 -45.58 1.49
C LEU A 16 -28.27 -45.85 1.34
N ILE A 17 -27.85 -47.11 1.14
CA ILE A 17 -26.42 -47.46 0.99
C ILE A 17 -26.01 -47.75 -0.47
N SER A 18 -26.89 -47.61 -1.46
CA SER A 18 -26.53 -47.83 -2.87
C SER A 18 -26.80 -46.63 -3.77
N ALA A 19 -26.14 -45.51 -3.47
CA ALA A 19 -25.91 -44.42 -4.43
C ALA A 19 -24.70 -43.57 -4.00
N ALA A 20 -23.57 -44.22 -3.72
CA ALA A 20 -22.27 -43.56 -3.61
C ALA A 20 -21.44 -43.86 -4.88
N THR A 21 -21.94 -43.42 -6.03
CA THR A 21 -21.11 -43.28 -7.23
C THR A 21 -20.10 -42.16 -6.96
N ALA A 22 -18.83 -42.50 -7.07
CA ALA A 22 -17.64 -41.67 -6.93
C ALA A 22 -17.82 -40.20 -7.39
N ALA A 23 -18.15 -39.31 -6.46
CA ALA A 23 -17.89 -37.90 -6.63
C ALA A 23 -16.39 -37.69 -6.33
N HIS A 24 -15.61 -37.53 -7.40
CA HIS A 24 -14.23 -37.05 -7.32
C HIS A 24 -14.19 -35.83 -6.39
N PRO A 25 -13.28 -35.76 -5.40
CA PRO A 25 -13.12 -34.54 -4.63
C PRO A 25 -12.61 -33.47 -5.59
N SER A 26 -13.50 -32.60 -6.06
CA SER A 26 -13.08 -31.37 -6.72
C SER A 26 -12.29 -30.60 -5.67
N HIS A 27 -10.98 -30.59 -5.81
CA HIS A 27 -10.09 -29.73 -5.05
C HIS A 27 -10.58 -28.30 -5.31
N ARG A 28 -11.45 -27.77 -4.43
CA ARG A 28 -11.74 -26.34 -4.43
C ARG A 28 -10.42 -25.68 -4.11
N ARG A 29 -9.75 -25.17 -5.15
CA ARG A 29 -8.60 -24.28 -4.98
C ARG A 29 -9.06 -23.22 -3.98
N PRO A 30 -8.33 -22.97 -2.89
CA PRO A 30 -8.68 -21.87 -2.00
C PRO A 30 -8.83 -20.64 -2.88
N HIS A 31 -9.96 -19.93 -2.76
CA HIS A 31 -10.16 -18.66 -3.42
C HIS A 31 -8.98 -17.78 -3.01
N ARG A 32 -7.98 -17.68 -3.89
CA ARG A 32 -6.86 -16.79 -3.72
C ARG A 32 -7.53 -15.42 -3.75
N VAL A 33 -7.61 -14.73 -2.61
CA VAL A 33 -7.82 -13.28 -2.62
C VAL A 33 -6.87 -12.77 -3.70
N SER A 34 -7.41 -12.22 -4.79
CA SER A 34 -6.60 -11.83 -5.94
C SER A 34 -5.48 -10.94 -5.38
N ALA A 35 -4.25 -11.41 -5.50
CA ALA A 35 -3.12 -10.63 -5.02
C ALA A 35 -3.14 -9.30 -5.78
N HIS A 36 -2.89 -8.20 -5.06
CA HIS A 36 -2.67 -6.91 -5.69
C HIS A 36 -1.64 -7.03 -6.81
N ASN A 37 -1.79 -6.21 -7.85
CA ASN A 37 -0.79 -6.10 -8.90
C ASN A 37 0.41 -5.29 -8.37
N TYR A 38 1.34 -5.96 -7.69
CA TYR A 38 2.56 -5.38 -7.14
C TYR A 38 3.52 -4.90 -8.22
N LYS A 39 3.54 -5.53 -9.41
CA LYS A 39 4.32 -5.03 -10.57
C LYS A 39 3.85 -3.65 -11.00
N ASP A 40 2.55 -3.45 -11.07
CA ASP A 40 1.96 -2.15 -11.40
C ASP A 40 2.24 -1.12 -10.31
N ALA A 41 2.02 -1.46 -9.05
CA ALA A 41 2.37 -0.60 -7.92
C ALA A 41 3.87 -0.23 -7.91
N LEU A 42 4.76 -1.19 -8.19
CA LEU A 42 6.21 -0.97 -8.28
C LEU A 42 6.54 0.00 -9.41
N THR A 43 5.95 -0.21 -10.59
CA THR A 43 6.15 0.65 -11.76
C THR A 43 5.70 2.08 -11.47
N LYS A 44 4.56 2.25 -10.78
CA LYS A 44 4.05 3.54 -10.34
C LYS A 44 4.96 4.18 -9.29
N SER A 45 5.46 3.44 -8.30
CA SER A 45 6.44 3.97 -7.34
C SER A 45 7.70 4.51 -8.02
N LEU A 46 8.16 3.88 -9.12
CA LEU A 46 9.27 4.40 -9.92
C LEU A 46 8.89 5.67 -10.70
N ILE A 47 7.67 5.74 -11.26
CA ILE A 47 7.13 6.95 -11.90
C ILE A 47 7.10 8.13 -10.91
N PHE A 48 6.74 7.89 -9.65
CA PHE A 48 6.75 8.93 -8.62
C PHE A 48 8.16 9.51 -8.43
N PHE A 49 9.20 8.68 -8.34
CA PHE A 49 10.58 9.16 -8.25
C PHE A 49 11.02 9.99 -9.46
N GLU A 50 10.51 9.68 -10.66
CA GLU A 50 10.73 10.54 -11.83
C GLU A 50 10.06 11.91 -11.67
N GLY A 51 8.84 11.95 -11.13
CA GLY A 51 8.11 13.18 -10.83
C GLY A 51 8.76 14.08 -9.78
N GLN A 52 9.50 13.49 -8.84
CA GLN A 52 10.19 14.20 -7.75
C GLN A 52 11.62 14.65 -8.10
N ARG A 53 12.11 14.43 -9.33
CA ARG A 53 13.45 14.87 -9.73
C ARG A 53 13.57 16.40 -9.67
N SER A 54 14.61 16.87 -8.98
CA SER A 54 15.13 18.23 -9.13
C SER A 54 16.17 18.26 -10.26
N GLY A 55 16.58 19.46 -10.64
CA GLY A 55 17.47 19.71 -11.76
C GLY A 55 16.77 19.77 -13.11
N LYS A 56 17.56 19.60 -14.16
CA LYS A 56 17.11 19.54 -15.55
C LYS A 56 16.51 18.16 -15.83
N LEU A 57 15.26 18.12 -16.28
CA LEU A 57 14.59 16.87 -16.59
C LEU A 57 15.05 16.33 -17.96
N PRO A 58 15.12 15.00 -18.12
CA PRO A 58 15.48 14.40 -19.40
C PRO A 58 14.36 14.60 -20.42
N ALA A 59 14.71 14.62 -21.72
CA ALA A 59 13.74 14.84 -22.80
C ALA A 59 12.64 13.76 -22.87
N ASN A 60 12.93 12.55 -22.38
CA ASN A 60 11.98 11.43 -22.32
C ASN A 60 11.21 11.34 -20.98
N ASN A 61 11.10 12.45 -20.23
CA ASN A 61 10.35 12.47 -18.98
C ASN A 61 8.88 12.11 -19.19
N ARG A 62 8.39 11.10 -18.46
CA ARG A 62 7.01 10.60 -18.58
C ARG A 62 5.98 11.50 -17.92
N MET A 63 6.41 12.37 -17.01
CA MET A 63 5.54 13.30 -16.29
C MET A 63 5.37 14.62 -17.08
N THR A 64 4.46 14.64 -18.05
CA THR A 64 4.32 15.74 -19.03
C THR A 64 3.97 17.11 -18.42
N TRP A 65 3.34 17.12 -17.25
CA TRP A 65 3.01 18.34 -16.52
C TRP A 65 4.19 18.89 -15.69
N ARG A 66 5.30 18.15 -15.57
CA ARG A 66 6.49 18.54 -14.80
C ARG A 66 7.56 19.20 -15.68
N LYS A 67 8.33 20.12 -15.09
CA LYS A 67 9.46 20.85 -15.69
C LYS A 67 10.63 20.94 -14.71
N ASP A 68 11.77 21.41 -15.22
CA ASP A 68 13.00 21.68 -14.47
C ASP A 68 12.73 22.46 -13.17
N SER A 69 13.46 22.14 -12.11
CA SER A 69 13.31 22.81 -10.81
C SER A 69 14.59 22.73 -9.98
N GLY A 70 14.79 23.68 -9.07
CA GLY A 70 15.96 23.67 -8.19
C GLY A 70 17.29 23.66 -8.95
N LEU A 71 17.34 24.29 -10.14
CA LEU A 71 18.57 24.41 -10.94
C LEU A 71 19.68 25.20 -10.21
N SER A 72 19.31 25.90 -9.15
CA SER A 72 20.21 26.68 -8.29
C SER A 72 20.12 26.28 -6.82
N ASP A 73 19.33 25.27 -6.48
CA ASP A 73 19.13 24.82 -5.10
C ASP A 73 20.38 24.03 -4.65
N GLY A 74 20.88 24.31 -3.44
CA GLY A 74 22.00 23.56 -2.87
C GLY A 74 23.41 24.06 -3.22
N ALA A 75 23.57 25.25 -3.83
CA ALA A 75 24.87 25.87 -4.11
C ALA A 75 25.76 26.13 -2.86
N ALA A 76 25.23 25.91 -1.65
CA ALA A 76 25.93 26.24 -0.40
C ALA A 76 25.96 25.15 0.69
N MET A 77 25.40 23.94 0.50
CA MET A 77 25.14 23.06 1.66
C MET A 77 25.49 21.58 1.44
N LYS A 78 26.41 21.06 2.29
CA LYS A 78 26.79 19.65 2.42
C LYS A 78 26.03 18.99 3.57
N VAL A 79 24.96 18.24 3.29
CA VAL A 79 24.22 17.52 4.35
C VAL A 79 23.80 16.12 3.91
N ASN A 80 23.77 15.19 4.88
CA ASN A 80 23.48 13.76 4.73
C ASN A 80 22.29 13.37 5.63
N LEU A 81 21.38 12.50 5.15
CA LEU A 81 20.19 12.01 5.86
C LEU A 81 20.26 10.49 6.05
N SER A 82 20.25 10.04 7.30
CA SER A 82 20.20 8.62 7.70
C SER A 82 18.80 8.21 8.20
N ILE A 83 18.39 6.96 7.96
CA ILE A 83 17.09 6.38 8.35
C ILE A 83 17.17 5.65 9.72
N VAL A 84 16.12 5.73 10.54
CA VAL A 84 16.02 5.17 11.92
C VAL A 84 14.96 4.06 12.03
N ILE A 85 15.20 3.05 12.87
CA ILE A 85 14.25 1.96 13.20
C ILE A 85 13.25 2.43 14.27
N VAL A 86 11.95 2.21 14.07
CA VAL A 86 10.88 2.70 14.96
C VAL A 86 9.99 1.57 15.48
N SER A 87 9.64 1.61 16.77
CA SER A 87 8.69 0.70 17.44
C SER A 87 7.24 1.04 17.06
N LEU A 88 6.47 0.08 16.54
CA LEU A 88 5.12 0.26 15.98
C LEU A 88 4.04 -0.46 16.81
N LYS A 89 2.80 0.06 16.79
CA LYS A 89 1.61 -0.62 17.31
C LYS A 89 0.72 -1.03 16.13
N GLU A 90 -0.04 -2.11 16.24
CA GLU A 90 -1.04 -2.47 15.20
C GLU A 90 -2.40 -1.87 15.59
N HIS A 91 -3.10 -1.29 14.62
CA HIS A 91 -4.45 -0.76 14.80
C HIS A 91 -5.44 -1.91 15.09
N LYS A 92 -6.39 -1.66 15.99
CA LYS A 92 -7.33 -2.68 16.48
C LYS A 92 -8.41 -3.06 15.46
N ASP A 93 -8.80 -2.15 14.56
CA ASP A 93 -10.02 -2.36 13.75
C ASP A 93 -9.69 -2.63 12.26
N GLY A 94 -8.79 -1.87 11.63
CA GLY A 94 -8.33 -2.09 10.24
C GLY A 94 -7.00 -2.84 10.06
N GLY A 95 -6.18 -2.97 11.10
CA GLY A 95 -4.93 -3.75 11.08
C GLY A 95 -3.73 -3.10 10.38
N LEU A 96 -3.75 -1.78 10.16
CA LEU A 96 -2.58 -0.98 9.77
C LEU A 96 -1.61 -0.84 10.96
N LEU A 97 -0.30 -0.89 10.70
CA LEU A 97 0.68 -0.49 11.70
C LEU A 97 0.62 1.02 11.89
N PHE A 98 0.38 1.46 13.12
CA PHE A 98 0.20 2.85 13.49
C PHE A 98 1.28 3.28 14.49
N LYS A 99 1.89 4.43 14.24
CA LYS A 99 2.91 5.04 15.09
C LYS A 99 2.50 6.41 15.60
N MET A 100 2.10 7.29 14.70
CA MET A 100 1.73 8.68 14.96
C MET A 100 0.87 9.19 13.81
N ASP A 101 0.08 10.22 14.08
CA ASP A 101 -0.88 10.79 13.11
C ASP A 101 -0.19 11.42 11.89
N ASP A 102 1.00 11.99 12.08
CA ASP A 102 1.72 12.68 11.02
C ASP A 102 2.41 11.68 10.07
N SER A 103 1.88 11.53 8.87
CA SER A 103 2.48 10.75 7.78
C SER A 103 2.81 9.30 8.19
N ASN A 104 1.87 8.61 8.84
CA ASN A 104 2.06 7.26 9.37
C ASN A 104 2.59 6.24 8.33
N MET A 105 2.25 6.40 7.05
CA MET A 105 2.70 5.51 5.98
C MET A 105 4.22 5.39 5.86
N GLN A 106 5.01 6.39 6.30
CA GLN A 106 6.47 6.27 6.35
C GLN A 106 6.94 5.08 7.20
N TYR A 107 6.23 4.80 8.29
CA TYR A 107 6.53 3.72 9.21
C TYR A 107 6.03 2.39 8.68
N VAL A 108 4.85 2.39 8.06
CA VAL A 108 4.23 1.22 7.43
C VAL A 108 5.15 0.67 6.34
N THR A 109 5.62 1.54 5.43
CA THR A 109 6.47 1.13 4.31
C THR A 109 7.86 0.73 4.78
N SER A 110 8.45 1.48 5.71
CA SER A 110 9.76 1.16 6.32
C SER A 110 9.75 -0.18 7.04
N ALA A 111 8.75 -0.42 7.90
CA ALA A 111 8.63 -1.69 8.61
C ALA A 111 8.34 -2.85 7.64
N SER A 112 7.49 -2.66 6.65
CA SER A 112 7.23 -3.69 5.64
C SER A 112 8.52 -4.12 4.93
N PHE A 113 9.36 -3.16 4.56
CA PHE A 113 10.67 -3.44 3.96
C PHE A 113 11.62 -4.16 4.91
N LEU A 114 11.72 -3.70 6.16
CA LEU A 114 12.57 -4.34 7.18
C LEU A 114 12.10 -5.77 7.47
N LEU A 115 10.79 -6.01 7.56
CA LEU A 115 10.20 -7.32 7.82
C LEU A 115 10.53 -8.32 6.70
N VAL A 116 10.39 -7.94 5.42
CA VAL A 116 10.74 -8.84 4.30
C VAL A 116 12.25 -9.08 4.22
N THR A 117 13.04 -8.06 4.50
CA THR A 117 14.51 -8.15 4.52
C THR A 117 14.98 -9.07 5.63
N TYR A 118 14.47 -8.89 6.84
CA TYR A 118 14.83 -9.72 7.98
C TYR A 118 14.34 -11.17 7.81
N ALA A 119 13.16 -11.38 7.24
CA ALA A 119 12.68 -12.71 6.88
C ALA A 119 13.63 -13.43 5.90
N LYS A 120 14.26 -12.70 4.96
CA LYS A 120 15.30 -13.26 4.07
C LYS A 120 16.52 -13.72 4.87
N TYR A 121 17.04 -12.88 5.77
CA TYR A 121 18.17 -13.24 6.63
C TYR A 121 17.89 -14.47 7.50
N LEU A 122 16.73 -14.52 8.17
CA LEU A 122 16.35 -15.66 8.99
C LEU A 122 16.19 -16.95 8.18
N THR A 123 15.66 -16.86 6.95
CA THR A 123 15.54 -18.01 6.05
C THR A 123 16.93 -18.55 5.68
N GLN A 124 17.85 -17.67 5.30
CA GLN A 124 19.22 -18.05 4.94
C GLN A 124 19.97 -18.66 6.12
N ALA A 125 19.79 -18.10 7.31
CA ALA A 125 20.39 -18.60 8.54
C ALA A 125 19.70 -19.87 9.11
N LYS A 126 18.55 -20.29 8.53
CA LYS A 126 17.68 -21.35 9.07
C LYS A 126 17.29 -21.10 10.53
N LYS A 127 17.03 -19.84 10.89
CA LYS A 127 16.70 -19.41 12.26
C LYS A 127 15.27 -18.89 12.37
N VAL A 128 14.78 -18.90 13.61
CA VAL A 128 13.56 -18.22 14.06
C VAL A 128 13.93 -17.27 15.21
N VAL A 129 13.08 -16.30 15.52
CA VAL A 129 13.29 -15.39 16.65
C VAL A 129 12.36 -15.77 17.79
N ASN A 130 12.88 -15.84 19.01
CA ASN A 130 12.08 -16.01 20.22
C ASN A 130 11.88 -14.64 20.89
N CYS A 131 10.63 -14.20 20.95
CA CYS A 131 10.23 -12.93 21.56
C CYS A 131 9.49 -13.21 22.88
N GLY A 132 10.21 -13.69 23.90
CA GLY A 132 9.68 -13.83 25.26
C GLY A 132 8.42 -14.71 25.36
N GLY A 133 8.39 -15.84 24.63
CA GLY A 133 7.26 -16.78 24.62
C GLY A 133 6.53 -16.87 23.28
N SER A 134 6.82 -16.00 22.32
CA SER A 134 6.31 -16.08 20.94
C SER A 134 7.43 -16.40 19.96
N ILE A 135 7.22 -17.42 19.12
CA ILE A 135 8.13 -17.75 18.01
C ILE A 135 7.74 -16.96 16.77
N VAL A 136 8.65 -16.11 16.31
CA VAL A 136 8.49 -15.34 15.09
C VAL A 136 9.25 -16.03 13.95
N THR A 137 8.49 -16.50 12.96
CA THR A 137 9.01 -17.22 11.80
C THR A 137 9.21 -16.27 10.60
N PRO A 138 10.09 -16.60 9.64
CA PRO A 138 10.21 -15.85 8.38
C PRO A 138 8.86 -15.71 7.65
N LYS A 139 8.05 -16.78 7.67
CA LYS A 139 6.70 -16.78 7.09
C LYS A 139 5.80 -15.75 7.77
N ARG A 140 5.82 -15.65 9.10
CA ARG A 140 5.03 -14.67 9.84
C ARG A 140 5.43 -13.23 9.49
N LEU A 141 6.73 -12.93 9.43
CA LEU A 141 7.23 -11.61 9.06
C LEU A 141 6.78 -11.19 7.65
N ARG A 142 6.89 -12.10 6.67
CA ARG A 142 6.42 -11.87 5.30
C ARG A 142 4.91 -11.63 5.23
N SER A 143 4.12 -12.39 5.99
CA SER A 143 2.67 -12.21 6.05
C SER A 143 2.28 -10.85 6.63
N ILE A 144 2.98 -10.38 7.68
CA ILE A 144 2.74 -9.04 8.25
C ILE A 144 3.08 -7.97 7.22
N ALA A 145 4.26 -8.02 6.61
CA ALA A 145 4.66 -7.06 5.58
C ALA A 145 3.67 -7.02 4.40
N LYS A 146 3.22 -8.20 3.94
CA LYS A 146 2.20 -8.28 2.89
C LYS A 146 0.90 -7.62 3.32
N LYS A 147 0.41 -7.89 4.54
CA LYS A 147 -0.83 -7.27 5.06
C LYS A 147 -0.74 -5.75 5.02
N GLN A 148 0.41 -5.19 5.39
CA GLN A 148 0.64 -3.74 5.37
C GLN A 148 0.66 -3.15 3.96
N VAL A 149 1.37 -3.79 3.02
CA VAL A 149 1.37 -3.35 1.62
C VAL A 149 -0.01 -3.51 0.98
N ASP A 150 -0.73 -4.60 1.29
CA ASP A 150 -2.09 -4.80 0.79
C ASP A 150 -3.05 -3.75 1.34
N TYR A 151 -2.93 -3.39 2.62
CA TYR A 151 -3.70 -2.31 3.23
C TYR A 151 -3.45 -1.00 2.48
N LEU A 152 -2.18 -0.65 2.24
CA LEU A 152 -1.80 0.54 1.47
C LEU A 152 -2.44 0.54 0.08
N LEU A 153 -2.49 -0.62 -0.58
CA LEU A 153 -3.00 -0.76 -1.95
C LEU A 153 -4.53 -0.90 -2.05
N GLY A 154 -5.26 -0.99 -0.94
CA GLY A 154 -6.73 -0.98 -0.94
C GLY A 154 -7.42 -2.07 -0.11
N THR A 155 -6.67 -2.97 0.53
CA THR A 155 -7.22 -3.94 1.48
C THR A 155 -7.39 -3.30 2.86
N ASN A 156 -8.24 -2.28 2.93
CA ASN A 156 -8.55 -1.50 4.12
C ASN A 156 -10.07 -1.22 4.20
N PRO A 157 -10.59 -0.72 5.34
CA PRO A 157 -12.01 -0.46 5.51
C PRO A 157 -12.62 0.47 4.45
N LEU A 158 -11.85 1.44 3.96
CA LEU A 158 -12.27 2.39 2.93
C LEU A 158 -12.24 1.82 1.51
N LYS A 159 -11.66 0.63 1.30
CA LYS A 159 -11.43 -0.01 -0.01
C LYS A 159 -10.79 0.94 -1.02
N MET A 160 -9.87 1.79 -0.53
CA MET A 160 -9.19 2.80 -1.34
C MET A 160 -7.68 2.59 -1.30
N SER A 161 -7.00 2.77 -2.41
CA SER A 161 -5.54 2.83 -2.41
C SER A 161 -5.08 4.13 -1.79
N TYR A 162 -4.04 4.10 -0.96
CA TYR A 162 -3.29 5.29 -0.55
C TYR A 162 -2.14 5.62 -1.52
N MET A 163 -2.03 4.88 -2.63
CA MET A 163 -1.14 5.20 -3.75
C MET A 163 -1.95 5.86 -4.87
N VAL A 164 -1.59 7.09 -5.23
CA VAL A 164 -2.26 7.88 -6.28
C VAL A 164 -2.17 7.16 -7.63
N GLY A 165 -3.32 7.01 -8.29
CA GLY A 165 -3.45 6.35 -9.59
C GLY A 165 -3.46 4.82 -9.53
N TYR A 166 -3.40 4.19 -8.35
CA TYR A 166 -3.50 2.74 -8.20
C TYR A 166 -4.91 2.29 -7.83
N GLY A 167 -5.42 1.29 -8.54
CA GLY A 167 -6.76 0.75 -8.30
C GLY A 167 -7.88 1.73 -8.69
N PRO A 168 -9.14 1.37 -8.39
CA PRO A 168 -10.32 2.14 -8.83
C PRO A 168 -10.63 3.37 -7.97
N ARG A 169 -10.02 3.50 -6.78
CA ARG A 169 -10.27 4.59 -5.84
C ARG A 169 -8.97 4.96 -5.13
N TYR A 170 -8.56 6.23 -5.23
CA TYR A 170 -7.31 6.76 -4.68
C TYR A 170 -7.45 8.26 -4.35
N PRO A 171 -6.55 8.87 -3.55
CA PRO A 171 -6.56 10.30 -3.24
C PRO A 171 -6.47 11.19 -4.48
N GLU A 172 -7.32 12.20 -4.56
CA GLU A 172 -7.36 13.16 -5.67
C GLU A 172 -6.88 14.56 -5.27
N ARG A 173 -6.78 14.84 -3.97
CA ARG A 173 -6.48 16.18 -3.44
C ARG A 173 -5.25 16.19 -2.55
N ILE A 174 -4.21 15.45 -2.94
CA ILE A 174 -2.96 15.36 -2.18
C ILE A 174 -2.27 16.73 -2.00
N HIS A 175 -1.56 16.90 -0.87
CA HIS A 175 -0.78 18.10 -0.55
C HIS A 175 0.51 18.17 -1.40
N HIS A 176 0.38 18.47 -2.69
CA HIS A 176 1.53 18.59 -3.58
C HIS A 176 1.37 19.73 -4.57
N ARG A 177 2.22 20.77 -4.46
CA ARG A 177 2.13 22.00 -5.26
C ARG A 177 2.12 21.76 -6.77
N GLY A 178 3.00 20.89 -7.27
CA GLY A 178 3.05 20.56 -8.70
C GLY A 178 1.83 19.75 -9.17
N SER A 179 1.18 19.03 -8.25
CA SER A 179 -0.02 18.25 -8.54
C SER A 179 -1.25 19.16 -8.58
N SER A 180 -1.35 20.09 -7.62
CA SER A 180 -2.52 20.93 -7.40
C SER A 180 -2.62 22.15 -8.31
N LEU A 181 -1.49 22.70 -8.78
CA LEU A 181 -1.50 23.85 -9.69
C LEU A 181 -1.61 23.43 -11.16
N PRO A 182 -2.19 24.26 -12.04
CA PRO A 182 -2.16 24.02 -13.48
C PRO A 182 -0.74 23.76 -13.98
N SER A 183 -0.60 22.85 -14.94
CA SER A 183 0.68 22.61 -15.60
C SER A 183 1.15 23.85 -16.36
N ILE A 184 2.44 23.94 -16.64
CA ILE A 184 2.98 25.04 -17.48
C ILE A 184 2.39 25.05 -18.90
N SER A 185 1.93 23.89 -19.40
CA SER A 185 1.29 23.82 -20.71
C SER A 185 -0.11 24.44 -20.71
N ALA A 186 -0.84 24.29 -19.60
CA ALA A 186 -2.16 24.91 -19.42
C ALA A 186 -2.06 26.37 -18.95
N HIS A 187 -1.02 26.72 -18.21
CA HIS A 187 -0.79 28.06 -17.68
C HIS A 187 0.71 28.42 -17.77
N PRO A 188 1.18 28.96 -18.90
CA PRO A 188 2.60 29.26 -19.11
C PRO A 188 3.09 30.49 -18.31
N ALA A 189 2.17 31.33 -17.84
CA ALA A 189 2.50 32.48 -17.01
C ALA A 189 2.94 32.05 -15.60
N LYS A 190 3.76 32.89 -14.95
CA LYS A 190 4.22 32.63 -13.58
C LYS A 190 3.07 32.80 -12.58
N ILE A 191 2.80 31.75 -11.81
CA ILE A 191 1.85 31.79 -10.69
C ILE A 191 2.53 32.46 -9.50
N GLN A 192 1.92 33.52 -8.96
CA GLN A 192 2.43 34.23 -7.79
C GLN A 192 2.22 33.41 -6.51
N CYS A 193 3.07 33.62 -5.50
CA CYS A 193 3.07 32.84 -4.26
C CYS A 193 1.67 32.82 -3.59
N GLY A 194 1.03 33.99 -3.51
CA GLY A 194 -0.30 34.13 -2.92
C GLY A 194 -1.43 33.43 -3.69
N SER A 195 -1.30 33.31 -5.01
CA SER A 195 -2.33 32.71 -5.88
C SER A 195 -2.49 31.20 -5.63
N GLY A 196 -1.50 30.55 -5.01
CA GLY A 196 -1.59 29.12 -4.68
C GLY A 196 -2.51 28.81 -3.50
N PHE A 197 -2.81 29.78 -2.63
CA PHE A 197 -3.61 29.54 -1.43
C PHE A 197 -5.09 29.32 -1.72
N SER A 198 -5.63 29.90 -2.79
CA SER A 198 -7.00 29.61 -3.23
C SER A 198 -7.13 28.15 -3.67
N ILE A 199 -6.13 27.65 -4.41
CA ILE A 199 -6.06 26.24 -4.80
C ILE A 199 -5.85 25.35 -3.58
N MET A 200 -5.00 25.73 -2.63
CA MET A 200 -4.73 24.96 -1.41
C MET A 200 -6.02 24.54 -0.68
N HIS A 201 -6.97 25.47 -0.54
CA HIS A 201 -8.24 25.27 0.18
C HIS A 201 -9.41 24.85 -0.72
N SER A 202 -9.19 24.69 -2.03
CA SER A 202 -10.24 24.26 -2.95
C SER A 202 -10.61 22.77 -2.77
N ASP A 203 -11.85 22.43 -3.06
CA ASP A 203 -12.35 21.05 -3.08
C ASP A 203 -12.17 20.34 -4.43
N ILE A 204 -11.69 21.07 -5.44
CA ILE A 204 -11.44 20.57 -6.80
C ILE A 204 -10.29 19.54 -6.76
N PRO A 205 -10.39 18.41 -7.49
CA PRO A 205 -9.28 17.49 -7.70
C PRO A 205 -8.01 18.16 -8.22
N ASN A 206 -6.86 17.61 -7.88
CA ASN A 206 -5.60 18.08 -8.44
C ASN A 206 -5.58 17.86 -9.97
N PRO A 207 -5.30 18.89 -10.78
CA PRO A 207 -5.32 18.78 -12.24
C PRO A 207 -4.24 17.85 -12.79
N ASN A 208 -3.15 17.65 -12.04
CA ASN A 208 -2.05 16.79 -12.42
C ASN A 208 -1.98 15.58 -11.49
N THR A 209 -2.33 14.40 -11.98
CA THR A 209 -2.24 13.16 -11.20
C THR A 209 -0.77 12.81 -10.92
N LEU A 210 -0.37 12.83 -9.65
CA LEU A 210 0.97 12.45 -9.21
C LEU A 210 1.06 10.92 -9.07
N ILE A 211 1.07 10.23 -10.20
CA ILE A 211 1.01 8.76 -10.26
C ILE A 211 2.11 8.13 -9.39
N GLY A 212 1.68 7.22 -8.51
CA GLY A 212 2.56 6.44 -7.65
C GLY A 212 2.95 7.11 -6.33
N ALA A 213 2.54 8.36 -6.09
CA ALA A 213 2.71 9.00 -4.80
C ALA A 213 1.94 8.24 -3.73
N VAL A 214 2.60 7.91 -2.61
CA VAL A 214 1.95 7.41 -1.42
C VAL A 214 1.81 8.56 -0.43
N VAL A 215 0.58 8.81 0.00
CA VAL A 215 0.25 9.86 0.98
C VAL A 215 0.53 9.39 2.41
N GLY A 216 0.47 10.31 3.38
CA GLY A 216 0.61 10.03 4.80
C GLY A 216 -0.31 8.93 5.35
N GLY A 217 -1.49 8.77 4.73
CA GLY A 217 -2.43 7.68 5.02
C GLY A 217 -3.51 8.08 6.02
N PRO A 218 -4.33 7.13 6.49
CA PRO A 218 -5.44 7.42 7.38
C PRO A 218 -4.98 7.70 8.82
N ASP A 219 -5.88 8.29 9.59
CA ASP A 219 -5.74 8.46 11.04
C ASP A 219 -5.83 7.12 11.79
N GLU A 220 -5.70 7.18 13.13
CA GLU A 220 -5.78 6.00 14.00
C GLU A 220 -7.11 5.24 13.97
N LYS A 221 -8.15 5.77 13.31
CA LYS A 221 -9.50 5.18 13.16
C LYS A 221 -9.81 4.81 11.72
N ASP A 222 -8.78 4.67 10.88
CA ASP A 222 -8.89 4.39 9.45
C ASP A 222 -9.66 5.48 8.65
N HIS A 223 -9.85 6.69 9.19
CA HIS A 223 -10.44 7.79 8.43
C HIS A 223 -9.39 8.45 7.56
N PHE A 224 -9.78 8.82 6.33
CA PHE A 224 -8.95 9.57 5.41
C PHE A 224 -9.83 10.56 4.64
N PRO A 225 -9.74 11.87 4.92
CA PRO A 225 -10.66 12.85 4.35
C PRO A 225 -10.27 13.34 2.94
N ASP A 226 -9.07 12.97 2.48
CA ASP A 226 -8.47 13.44 1.20
C ASP A 226 -8.51 14.97 1.10
N ILE A 227 -7.96 15.69 2.09
CA ILE A 227 -7.99 17.16 2.13
C ILE A 227 -6.59 17.70 1.88
N ARG A 228 -6.45 18.57 0.88
CA ARG A 228 -5.15 19.12 0.49
C ARG A 228 -4.45 19.91 1.59
N SER A 229 -5.18 20.65 2.42
CA SER A 229 -4.59 21.40 3.53
C SER A 229 -4.20 20.52 4.73
N ASP A 230 -4.69 19.28 4.79
CA ASP A 230 -4.29 18.28 5.77
C ASP A 230 -2.98 17.61 5.31
N TYR A 231 -1.86 18.26 5.63
CA TYR A 231 -0.55 17.75 5.28
C TYR A 231 -0.17 16.48 6.07
N PHE A 232 -0.79 16.20 7.23
CA PHE A 232 -0.50 14.98 7.98
C PHE A 232 -0.90 13.72 7.21
N GLN A 233 -2.11 13.73 6.64
CA GLN A 233 -2.65 12.58 5.92
C GLN A 233 -2.37 12.66 4.42
N SER A 234 -2.42 13.85 3.81
CA SER A 234 -2.42 14.02 2.35
C SER A 234 -1.06 14.33 1.75
N GLU A 235 0.00 14.54 2.54
CA GLU A 235 1.34 14.84 2.03
C GLU A 235 2.01 13.57 1.46
N PRO A 236 2.45 13.58 0.20
CA PRO A 236 3.29 12.54 -0.35
C PRO A 236 4.77 12.85 -0.11
N ALA A 237 5.57 11.83 0.18
CA ALA A 237 7.00 12.02 0.37
C ALA A 237 7.87 10.89 -0.20
N THR A 238 9.07 11.24 -0.65
CA THR A 238 10.05 10.29 -1.20
C THR A 238 10.45 9.21 -0.20
N TYR A 239 10.56 9.56 1.09
CA TYR A 239 10.89 8.62 2.15
C TYR A 239 9.76 7.63 2.47
N ILE A 240 8.51 7.92 2.10
CA ILE A 240 7.41 6.95 2.19
C ILE A 240 7.56 5.90 1.07
N ASN A 241 7.82 6.36 -0.16
CA ASN A 241 7.96 5.50 -1.34
C ASN A 241 9.26 4.68 -1.37
N ALA A 242 10.36 5.19 -0.82
CA ALA A 242 11.68 4.55 -0.90
C ALA A 242 11.72 3.12 -0.36
N PRO A 243 11.31 2.85 0.91
CA PRO A 243 11.27 1.48 1.41
C PRO A 243 10.18 0.63 0.73
N LEU A 244 9.09 1.27 0.26
CA LEU A 244 8.01 0.56 -0.44
C LEU A 244 8.49 -0.10 -1.73
N VAL A 245 9.41 0.51 -2.47
CA VAL A 245 10.01 -0.10 -3.68
C VAL A 245 10.62 -1.47 -3.37
N GLY A 246 11.36 -1.59 -2.27
CA GLY A 246 11.96 -2.86 -1.85
C GLY A 246 10.91 -3.90 -1.45
N ALA A 247 9.88 -3.48 -0.70
CA ALA A 247 8.78 -4.36 -0.31
C ALA A 247 7.96 -4.84 -1.52
N LEU A 248 7.63 -3.95 -2.45
CA LEU A 248 6.92 -4.27 -3.69
C LEU A 248 7.73 -5.18 -4.60
N THR A 249 9.04 -4.96 -4.72
CA THR A 249 9.92 -5.85 -5.49
C THR A 249 9.90 -7.27 -4.93
N TYR A 250 10.03 -7.40 -3.61
CA TYR A 250 9.94 -8.70 -2.94
C TYR A 250 8.59 -9.39 -3.19
N LEU A 251 7.48 -8.67 -3.04
CA LEU A 251 6.14 -9.22 -3.24
C LEU A 251 5.88 -9.57 -4.71
N ALA A 252 6.22 -8.69 -5.64
CA ALA A 252 6.05 -8.93 -7.06
C ALA A 252 6.81 -10.20 -7.50
N HIS A 253 8.08 -10.35 -7.08
CA HIS A 253 8.84 -11.58 -7.33
C HIS A 253 8.19 -12.81 -6.65
N SER A 254 7.82 -12.72 -5.37
CA SER A 254 7.24 -13.83 -4.60
C SER A 254 5.90 -14.33 -5.15
N TYR A 255 5.18 -13.49 -5.88
CA TYR A 255 3.88 -13.80 -6.49
C TYR A 255 3.95 -13.99 -8.02
N GLY A 256 5.14 -14.07 -8.60
CA GLY A 256 5.35 -14.37 -10.03
C GLY A 256 4.96 -13.23 -10.97
N GLN A 257 5.07 -11.98 -10.51
CA GLN A 257 4.79 -10.77 -11.29
C GLN A 257 6.07 -10.11 -11.82
N LEU A 258 7.26 -10.62 -11.46
CA LEU A 258 8.58 -10.26 -11.97
C LEU A 258 9.35 -11.53 -12.32
#